data_AF-D5IHQ0-F1
#
_entry.id   AF-D5IHQ0-F1
#
_cell.length_a   1.000
_cell.length_b   1.000
_cell.length_c   1.000
_cell.angle_alpha   90.00
_cell.angle_beta   90.00
_cell.angle_gamma   90.00
#
_symmetry.space_group_name_H-M   'P 1'
#
loop_
_entity.id
_entity.type
_entity.pdbx_description
1 polymer ?
#
loop_
_entity_poly.entity_id
_entity_poly.type
_entity_poly.pdbx_seq_one_letter_code
_entity_poly.pdbx_strand_id
1 'polypeptide(L)' 'MMYFMFGMWSGILGFSMSLIIRLELGSPGMLIGNDQIYNSIVTSHAFI' A
#
# COMPACT_ATOMS: atom_id res chain seq x y z
N MET A 1 -8.92 -24.39 3.65
CA MET A 1 -9.55 -23.51 2.65
C MET A 1 -9.59 -22.03 3.05
N MET A 2 -9.97 -21.69 4.29
CA MET A 2 -9.95 -20.29 4.77
C MET A 2 -8.58 -19.59 4.68
N TYR A 3 -7.49 -20.28 5.00
CA TYR A 3 -6.13 -19.72 4.87
C TYR A 3 -5.77 -19.31 3.43
N PHE A 4 -6.29 -20.03 2.43
CA PHE A 4 -6.04 -19.71 1.02
C PHE A 4 -6.80 -18.45 0.58
N MET A 5 -8.05 -18.30 1.05
CA MET A 5 -8.85 -17.10 0.80
C MET A 5 -8.26 -15.86 1.48
N PHE A 6 -7.75 -16.02 2.71
CA PHE A 6 -7.04 -14.94 3.43
C PHE A 6 -5.72 -14.56 2.76
N GLY A 7 -4.98 -15.53 2.23
CA GLY A 7 -3.76 -15.29 1.45
C GLY A 7 -4.03 -14.51 0.16
N MET A 8 -5.05 -14.90 -0.61
CA MET A 8 -5.47 -14.15 -1.80
C MET A 8 -5.91 -12.72 -1.46
N TRP A 9 -6.66 -12.54 -0.37
CA TRP A 9 -7.15 -11.22 0.04
C TRP A 9 -6.01 -10.29 0.51
N SER A 10 -5.06 -10.82 1.28
CA SER A 10 -3.87 -10.07 1.73
C SER A 10 -2.99 -9.66 0.54
N GLY A 11 -2.85 -10.55 -0.46
CA GLY A 11 -2.11 -10.23 -1.70
C GLY A 11 -2.75 -9.09 -2.51
N ILE A 12 -4.09 -9.02 -2.56
CA ILE A 12 -4.81 -7.93 -3.23
C ILE A 12 -4.61 -6.60 -2.48
N LEU A 13 -4.69 -6.62 -1.13
CA LEU A 13 -4.44 -5.44 -0.31
C LEU A 13 -3.01 -4.89 -0.48
N GLY A 14 -2.01 -5.77 -0.46
CA GLY A 14 -0.61 -5.37 -0.68
C GLY A 14 -0.38 -4.78 -2.07
N PHE A 15 -1.02 -5.34 -3.11
CA PHE A 15 -0.90 -4.83 -4.47
C PHE A 15 -1.49 -3.42 -4.64
N SER A 16 -2.66 -3.15 -4.03
CA SER A 16 -3.28 -1.83 -4.06
C SER A 16 -2.40 -0.76 -3.40
N MET A 17 -1.78 -1.07 -2.25
CA MET A 17 -0.87 -0.15 -1.56
C MET A 17 0.42 0.14 -2.36
N SER A 18 0.99 -0.87 -3.02
CA SER A 18 2.16 -0.70 -3.91
C SER A 18 1.89 0.25 -5.08
N LEU A 19 0.66 0.26 -5.60
CA LEU A 19 0.26 1.14 -6.70
C LEU A 19 0.16 2.60 -6.23
N ILE A 20 -0.36 2.82 -5.02
CA ILE A 20 -0.43 4.14 -4.39
C ILE A 20 0.98 4.72 -4.16
N ILE A 21 1.90 3.92 -3.61
CA ILE A 21 3.29 4.34 -3.36
C ILE A 21 4.00 4.69 -4.69
N ARG A 22 3.80 3.91 -5.75
CA ARG A 22 4.39 4.20 -7.08
C ARG A 22 3.83 5.45 -7.73
N LEU A 23 2.54 5.73 -7.57
CA LEU A 23 1.93 6.95 -8.10
C LEU A 23 2.49 8.20 -7.40
N GLU A 24 2.84 8.09 -6.13
CA GLU A 24 3.46 9.18 -5.37
C GLU A 24 4.95 9.38 -5.68
N LEU A 25 5.69 8.31 -5.98
CA LEU A 25 7.08 8.41 -6.47
C LEU A 25 7.19 8.80 -7.95
N GLY A 26 6.16 8.52 -8.77
CA GLY A 26 6.17 8.75 -10.22
C GLY A 26 5.94 10.19 -10.68
N SER A 27 5.46 11.06 -9.78
CA SER A 27 5.29 12.49 -10.01
C SER A 27 5.92 13.25 -8.85
N PRO A 28 6.82 14.23 -9.07
CA PRO A 28 7.49 14.99 -8.00
C PRO A 28 6.55 16.03 -7.35
N GLY A 29 5.28 15.67 -7.13
CA GLY A 29 4.25 16.47 -6.47
C GLY A 29 3.54 15.63 -5.41
N MET A 30 3.51 16.14 -4.18
CA MET A 30 2.94 15.49 -3.00
C MET A 30 1.42 15.35 -3.15
N LEU A 31 0.94 14.22 -3.70
CA LEU A 31 -0.49 13.97 -3.96
C LEU A 31 -1.29 13.77 -2.65
N ILE A 32 -0.67 13.22 -1.61
CA ILE A 32 -1.31 12.98 -0.31
C ILE A 32 -1.16 14.19 0.64
N GLY A 33 -0.18 15.07 0.39
CA GLY A 33 0.04 16.30 1.17
C GLY A 33 0.43 16.07 2.64
N ASN A 34 0.64 14.81 3.07
CA ASN A 34 0.80 14.44 4.47
C ASN A 34 1.75 13.24 4.63
N ASP A 35 2.99 13.52 5.05
CA ASP A 35 4.04 12.54 5.31
C ASP A 35 3.64 11.48 6.36
N GLN A 36 2.74 11.83 7.30
CA GLN A 36 2.29 10.90 8.34
C GLN A 36 1.41 9.79 7.75
N ILE A 37 0.52 10.15 6.82
CA ILE A 37 -0.35 9.18 6.14
C ILE A 37 0.50 8.32 5.21
N TYR A 38 1.43 8.92 4.47
CA TYR A 38 2.37 8.20 3.60
C TYR A 38 3.17 7.14 4.38
N ASN A 39 3.75 7.53 5.52
CA ASN A 39 4.53 6.61 6.34
C ASN A 39 3.66 5.50 6.95
N SER A 40 2.40 5.79 7.31
CA SER A 40 1.45 4.77 7.77
C SER A 40 1.09 3.76 6.66
N ILE A 41 0.97 4.23 5.41
CA ILE A 41 0.68 3.37 4.25
C ILE A 41 1.89 2.49 3.94
N VAL A 42 3.10 3.06 3.89
CA VAL A 42 4.36 2.32 3.67
C VAL A 42 4.58 1.26 4.75
N THR A 43 4.37 1.61 6.02
CA THR A 43 4.52 0.63 7.11
C THR A 43 3.44 -0.45 7.04
N SER A 44 2.18 -0.11 6.78
CA SER A 44 1.11 -1.11 6.59
C SER A 44 1.36 -2.03 5.40
N HIS A 45 1.95 -1.51 4.31
CA HIS A 45 2.32 -2.30 3.13
C HIS A 45 3.46 -3.28 3.42
N ALA A 46 4.42 -2.90 4.27
CA ALA A 46 5.53 -3.78 4.66
C ALA A 46 5.11 -4.88 5.65
N PHE A 47 3.98 -4.72 6.35
CA PHE A 47 3.44 -5.72 7.27
C PHE A 47 2.51 -6.76 6.61
N ILE A 48 2.07 -6.51 5.37
CA ILE A 48 1.22 -7.39 4.56
C ILE A 48 2.09 -8.27 3.66
#